data_AF-A0A917TTM0-F1
#
_entry.id   AF-A0A917TTM0-F1
#
_cell.length_a   1.000
_cell.length_b   1.000
_cell.length_c   1.000
_cell.angle_alpha   90.00
_cell.angle_beta   90.00
_cell.angle_gamma   90.00
#
_symmetry.space_group_name_H-M   'P 1'
#
loop_
_entity.id
_entity.type
_entity.pdbx_description
1 polymer ?
#
loop_
_entity_poly.entity_id
_entity_poly.type
_entity_poly.pdbx_seq_one_letter_code
_entity_poly.pdbx_strand_id
1 'polypeptide(L)'
;MTSSTSRRAREPRHAVLVNEVVGVSAGIGATARRARADAYDAWLARLAPDRAGVALLVVGGLGRRQCAPHGDLDLVLVHAGVPGIDELAAELWYPIWDAGLRLDHSVRTVAEALSVARDDVKVALGLLDARLVAGDPDLADTLLRSATDHWRRTAVRQLAPLRQSTVARWQAHGELAFLLEGDLKEAAGGLRDVGILRAIALAGITDALRPAVHAAQLRLLDTRDALHQQVGRRVDRLLAQERAGVAALLGLRQSAPAGSGGDGDALLRRVAGDARTVSHALDDAFRSADRLRSGRCRGAARRPVRRPVARDVVEHDGELVLARTAIARVAEAVGDTTTLDLLYALVRADAAATGPAAWSDWKGRLVGELVGRVRTTLDTGVVPDPPTASVPALKPLSSLRCKEGGNDHGHRGAPVRADRDVPQVLPVESRTRDAERQPNAPSCRTACCLSANSPSSPGGTPCTHTSTRPRRIGRNVR
;
A
#
# COMPACT_ATOMS: atom_id res chain seq x y z
N MET A 1 -64.55 -4.70 20.11
CA MET A 1 -63.40 -3.81 19.86
C MET A 1 -62.22 -4.29 20.69
N THR A 2 -61.33 -5.10 20.10
CA THR A 2 -59.98 -5.37 20.59
C THR A 2 -59.19 -5.94 19.41
N SER A 3 -58.71 -5.04 18.54
CA SER A 3 -57.89 -5.42 17.39
C SER A 3 -56.48 -5.75 17.88
N SER A 4 -56.12 -7.02 17.73
CA SER A 4 -54.78 -7.58 17.85
C SER A 4 -53.87 -6.99 16.78
N THR A 5 -52.97 -6.09 17.17
CA THR A 5 -51.89 -5.62 16.29
C THR A 5 -50.67 -6.51 16.51
N SER A 6 -50.55 -7.53 15.66
CA SER A 6 -49.35 -8.36 15.54
C SER A 6 -48.14 -7.48 15.23
N ARG A 7 -47.26 -7.35 16.22
CA ARG A 7 -45.96 -6.69 16.10
C ARG A 7 -45.06 -7.61 15.28
N ARG A 8 -45.07 -7.46 13.95
CA ARG A 8 -44.08 -8.12 13.08
C ARG A 8 -42.69 -7.70 13.56
N ALA A 9 -41.94 -8.68 14.05
CA ALA A 9 -40.51 -8.54 14.31
C ALA A 9 -39.84 -8.07 13.01
N ARG A 10 -39.10 -6.98 13.10
CA ARG A 10 -38.32 -6.42 11.99
C ARG A 10 -37.18 -7.39 11.73
N GLU A 11 -37.25 -8.18 10.66
CA GLU A 11 -36.15 -9.02 10.21
C GLU A 11 -34.88 -8.17 10.02
N PRO A 12 -33.69 -8.69 10.35
CA PRO A 12 -32.44 -8.00 10.10
C PRO A 12 -32.34 -7.76 8.60
N ARG A 13 -32.21 -6.49 8.19
CA ARG A 13 -31.96 -6.12 6.80
C ARG A 13 -30.70 -6.87 6.34
N HIS A 14 -30.89 -7.91 5.54
CA HIS A 14 -29.79 -8.60 4.87
C HIS A 14 -28.95 -7.53 4.18
N ALA A 15 -27.64 -7.51 4.46
CA ALA A 15 -26.72 -6.65 3.71
C ALA A 15 -26.85 -7.08 2.25
N VAL A 16 -27.47 -6.23 1.44
CA VAL A 16 -27.71 -6.47 0.02
C VAL A 16 -26.40 -6.96 -0.58
N LEU A 17 -26.45 -8.13 -1.21
CA LEU A 17 -25.26 -8.69 -1.82
C LEU A 17 -24.82 -7.70 -2.91
N VAL A 18 -23.59 -7.22 -2.82
CA VAL A 18 -22.86 -6.65 -3.96
C VAL A 18 -23.13 -7.47 -5.22
N ASN A 19 -23.08 -8.79 -5.07
CA ASN A 19 -23.38 -9.79 -6.10
C ASN A 19 -24.84 -9.80 -6.59
N GLU A 20 -25.82 -9.39 -5.78
CA GLU A 20 -27.23 -9.24 -6.19
C GLU A 20 -27.45 -7.93 -6.96
N VAL A 21 -26.78 -6.84 -6.56
CA VAL A 21 -26.86 -5.54 -7.27
C VAL A 21 -26.29 -5.65 -8.69
N VAL A 22 -25.19 -6.39 -8.86
CA VAL A 22 -24.55 -6.59 -10.18
C VAL A 22 -24.81 -7.96 -10.82
N GLY A 23 -25.60 -8.84 -10.19
CA GLY A 23 -26.01 -10.13 -10.74
C GLY A 23 -24.88 -11.14 -10.99
N VAL A 24 -23.82 -11.16 -10.18
CA VAL A 24 -22.66 -12.06 -10.37
C VAL A 24 -22.64 -13.19 -9.35
N SER A 25 -22.42 -14.42 -9.81
CA SER A 25 -22.27 -15.60 -8.92
C SER A 25 -21.13 -15.43 -7.93
N ALA A 26 -21.34 -15.85 -6.68
CA ALA A 26 -20.27 -15.96 -5.70
C ALA A 26 -19.14 -16.86 -6.24
N GLY A 27 -17.91 -16.42 -6.08
CA GLY A 27 -16.75 -17.13 -6.59
C GLY A 27 -15.44 -16.57 -6.05
N ILE A 28 -14.47 -17.47 -5.91
CA ILE A 28 -13.12 -17.16 -5.43
C ILE A 28 -12.18 -17.16 -6.63
N GLY A 29 -11.17 -16.29 -6.61
CA GLY A 29 -10.11 -16.31 -7.60
C GLY A 29 -10.18 -15.19 -8.62
N ALA A 30 -9.13 -15.11 -9.45
CA ALA A 30 -8.95 -14.03 -10.41
C ALA A 30 -10.09 -13.92 -11.44
N THR A 31 -10.64 -15.05 -11.90
CA THR A 31 -11.77 -15.05 -12.86
C THR A 31 -13.04 -14.48 -12.23
N ALA A 32 -13.36 -14.88 -10.99
CA ALA A 32 -14.52 -14.35 -10.28
C ALA A 32 -14.37 -12.84 -9.99
N ARG A 33 -13.16 -12.39 -9.60
CA ARG A 33 -12.85 -10.96 -9.42
C ARG A 33 -13.02 -10.15 -10.70
N ARG A 34 -12.59 -10.68 -11.85
CA ARG A 34 -12.78 -10.02 -13.15
C ARG A 34 -14.27 -9.93 -13.52
N ALA A 35 -15.01 -11.04 -13.41
CA ALA A 35 -16.44 -11.04 -13.69
C ALA A 35 -17.21 -10.05 -12.81
N ARG A 36 -16.87 -9.95 -11.52
CA ARG A 36 -17.41 -8.92 -10.62
C ARG A 36 -17.07 -7.51 -11.09
N ALA A 37 -15.81 -7.26 -11.47
CA ALA A 37 -15.39 -5.95 -11.95
C ALA A 37 -16.12 -5.55 -13.25
N ASP A 38 -16.28 -6.47 -14.19
CA ASP A 38 -16.99 -6.24 -15.45
C ASP A 38 -18.48 -5.93 -15.22
N ALA A 39 -19.12 -6.63 -14.28
CA ALA A 39 -20.51 -6.36 -13.93
C ALA A 39 -20.69 -5.01 -13.22
N TYR A 40 -19.75 -4.63 -12.36
CA TYR A 40 -19.70 -3.29 -11.78
C TYR A 40 -19.53 -2.22 -12.84
N ASP A 41 -18.60 -2.40 -13.78
CA ASP A 41 -18.39 -1.45 -14.87
C ASP A 41 -19.67 -1.28 -15.70
N ALA A 42 -20.32 -2.37 -16.09
CA ALA A 42 -21.55 -2.32 -16.88
C ALA A 42 -22.70 -1.64 -16.13
N TRP A 43 -22.82 -1.84 -14.82
CA TRP A 43 -23.83 -1.18 -14.00
C TRP A 43 -23.54 0.31 -13.79
N LEU A 44 -22.31 0.66 -13.42
CA LEU A 44 -21.88 2.04 -13.25
C LEU A 44 -21.97 2.83 -14.56
N ALA A 45 -21.66 2.22 -15.71
CA ALA A 45 -21.79 2.88 -17.01
C ALA A 45 -23.25 3.24 -17.36
N ARG A 46 -24.24 2.49 -16.85
CA ARG A 46 -25.66 2.84 -17.02
C ARG A 46 -26.12 3.97 -16.11
N LEU A 47 -25.47 4.13 -14.96
CA LEU A 47 -25.74 5.22 -14.02
C LEU A 47 -24.97 6.50 -14.37
N ALA A 48 -23.84 6.35 -15.06
CA ALA A 48 -22.96 7.45 -15.38
C ALA A 48 -23.66 8.50 -16.25
N PRO A 49 -23.52 9.79 -15.92
CA PRO A 49 -24.15 10.85 -16.67
C PRO A 49 -23.53 10.97 -18.07
N ASP A 50 -24.38 11.06 -19.10
CA ASP A 50 -23.95 11.34 -20.47
C ASP A 50 -23.78 12.86 -20.65
N ARG A 51 -22.63 13.39 -20.20
CA ARG A 51 -22.31 14.82 -20.26
C ARG A 51 -20.87 15.05 -20.69
N ALA A 52 -20.70 15.87 -21.72
CA ALA A 52 -19.37 16.28 -22.19
C ALA A 52 -18.57 16.97 -21.08
N GLY A 53 -17.27 16.69 -21.02
CA GLY A 53 -16.38 17.22 -19.98
C GLY A 53 -16.63 16.63 -18.59
N VAL A 54 -17.24 15.45 -18.49
CA VAL A 54 -17.38 14.67 -17.25
C VAL A 54 -16.94 13.23 -17.50
N ALA A 55 -16.17 12.66 -16.58
CA ALA A 55 -15.68 11.28 -16.64
C ALA A 55 -15.83 10.60 -15.27
N LEU A 56 -16.36 9.38 -15.27
CA LEU A 56 -16.45 8.53 -14.09
C LEU A 56 -15.32 7.51 -14.09
N LEU A 57 -14.48 7.56 -13.07
CA LEU A 57 -13.39 6.61 -12.86
C LEU A 57 -13.63 5.77 -11.61
N VAL A 58 -13.14 4.54 -11.65
CA VAL A 58 -12.97 3.66 -10.48
C VAL A 58 -11.52 3.68 -10.04
N VAL A 59 -11.27 3.57 -8.74
CA VAL A 59 -9.93 3.44 -8.17
C VAL A 59 -9.83 2.19 -7.29
N GLY A 60 -8.69 2.01 -6.61
CA GLY A 60 -8.58 1.00 -5.57
C GLY A 60 -8.73 -0.43 -6.08
N GLY A 61 -9.50 -1.25 -5.36
CA GLY A 61 -9.67 -2.67 -5.68
C GLY A 61 -10.38 -2.90 -7.02
N LEU A 62 -11.40 -2.09 -7.32
CA LEU A 62 -12.16 -2.18 -8.56
C LEU A 62 -11.34 -1.70 -9.77
N GLY A 63 -10.59 -0.59 -9.62
CA GLY A 63 -9.67 -0.12 -10.66
C GLY A 63 -8.64 -1.18 -11.08
N ARG A 64 -8.11 -1.94 -10.11
CA ARG A 64 -7.21 -3.09 -10.37
C ARG A 64 -7.92 -4.37 -10.86
N ARG A 65 -9.25 -4.40 -10.95
CA ARG A 65 -10.07 -5.61 -11.22
C ARG A 65 -9.81 -6.73 -10.19
N GLN A 66 -9.67 -6.33 -8.93
CA GLN A 66 -9.37 -7.18 -7.77
C GLN A 66 -10.43 -7.01 -6.66
N CYS A 67 -11.66 -6.67 -7.01
CA CYS A 67 -12.72 -6.40 -6.04
C CYS A 67 -13.14 -7.67 -5.29
N ALA A 68 -13.10 -7.58 -3.96
CA ALA A 68 -13.61 -8.62 -3.07
C ALA A 68 -15.15 -8.66 -3.14
N PRO A 69 -15.81 -9.80 -2.80
CA PRO A 69 -17.26 -9.95 -2.88
C PRO A 69 -18.06 -8.92 -2.08
N HIS A 70 -17.49 -8.37 -1.00
CA HIS A 70 -18.11 -7.32 -0.18
C HIS A 70 -17.15 -6.13 -0.01
N GLY A 71 -16.40 -5.81 -1.08
CA GLY A 71 -15.48 -4.67 -1.11
C GLY A 71 -16.21 -3.34 -1.21
N ASP A 72 -15.53 -2.27 -0.81
CA ASP A 72 -16.01 -0.90 -0.98
C ASP A 72 -15.85 -0.45 -2.45
N LEU A 73 -16.72 0.44 -2.92
CA LEU A 73 -16.57 1.13 -4.20
C LEU A 73 -15.84 2.44 -3.99
N ASP A 74 -14.71 2.60 -4.68
CA ASP A 74 -13.93 3.85 -4.67
C ASP A 74 -14.11 4.54 -6.03
N LEU A 75 -14.86 5.65 -6.08
CA LEU A 75 -15.20 6.35 -7.33
C LEU A 75 -14.62 7.78 -7.37
N VAL A 76 -14.25 8.24 -8.56
CA VAL A 76 -13.82 9.61 -8.82
C VAL A 76 -14.59 10.15 -10.02
N LEU A 77 -15.42 11.16 -9.79
CA LEU A 77 -16.07 11.93 -10.85
C LEU A 77 -15.18 13.11 -11.20
N VAL A 78 -14.60 13.08 -12.40
CA VAL A 78 -13.73 14.13 -12.91
C VAL A 78 -14.51 15.01 -13.85
N HIS A 79 -14.35 16.32 -13.75
CA HIS A 79 -15.04 17.27 -14.63
C HIS A 79 -14.14 18.42 -15.12
N ALA A 80 -14.51 19.01 -16.25
CA ALA A 80 -13.84 20.15 -16.87
C ALA A 80 -14.40 21.51 -16.40
N GLY A 81 -14.86 21.59 -15.14
CA GLY A 81 -15.50 22.80 -14.61
C GLY A 81 -16.94 23.01 -15.10
N VAL A 82 -17.64 21.93 -15.46
CA VAL A 82 -19.02 22.01 -15.93
C VAL A 82 -19.96 22.57 -14.84
N PRO A 83 -20.95 23.41 -15.19
CA PRO A 83 -21.95 23.88 -14.24
C PRO A 83 -22.90 22.73 -13.86
N GLY A 84 -23.41 22.75 -12.63
CA GLY A 84 -24.34 21.76 -12.12
C GLY A 84 -23.72 20.40 -11.77
N ILE A 85 -22.40 20.38 -11.49
CA ILE A 85 -21.69 19.13 -11.20
C ILE A 85 -22.12 18.50 -9.88
N ASP A 86 -22.53 19.30 -8.90
CA ASP A 86 -22.96 18.82 -7.59
C ASP A 86 -24.30 18.08 -7.68
N GLU A 87 -25.24 18.61 -8.46
CA GLU A 87 -26.52 17.94 -8.75
C GLU A 87 -26.28 16.65 -9.53
N LEU A 88 -25.42 16.70 -10.54
CA LEU A 88 -25.06 15.52 -11.34
C LEU A 88 -24.40 14.42 -10.51
N ALA A 89 -23.52 14.83 -9.60
CA ALA A 89 -22.86 13.92 -8.67
C ALA A 89 -23.89 13.28 -7.72
N ALA A 90 -24.82 14.06 -7.18
CA ALA A 90 -25.88 13.56 -6.32
C ALA A 90 -26.77 12.53 -7.05
N GLU A 91 -27.18 12.81 -8.29
CA GLU A 91 -27.93 11.88 -9.14
C GLU A 91 -27.19 10.56 -9.38
N LEU A 92 -25.87 10.60 -9.48
CA LEU A 92 -25.02 9.41 -9.63
C LEU A 92 -24.86 8.63 -8.32
N TRP A 93 -24.70 9.32 -7.18
CA TRP A 93 -24.39 8.66 -5.90
C TRP A 93 -25.61 8.06 -5.21
N TYR A 94 -26.78 8.70 -5.29
CA TYR A 94 -27.99 8.21 -4.60
C TYR A 94 -28.39 6.78 -5.00
N PRO A 95 -28.44 6.40 -6.29
CA PRO A 95 -28.73 5.02 -6.69
C PRO A 95 -27.73 4.00 -6.11
N ILE A 96 -26.47 4.40 -5.91
CA ILE A 96 -25.43 3.53 -5.35
C ILE A 96 -25.65 3.32 -3.84
N TRP A 97 -25.98 4.38 -3.10
CA TRP A 97 -26.32 4.26 -1.69
C TRP A 97 -27.63 3.50 -1.46
N ASP A 98 -28.64 3.74 -2.30
CA ASP A 98 -29.94 3.06 -2.23
C ASP A 98 -29.81 1.56 -2.51
N ALA A 99 -28.85 1.16 -3.35
CA ALA A 99 -28.47 -0.24 -3.55
C ALA A 99 -27.77 -0.87 -2.33
N GLY A 100 -27.50 -0.10 -1.27
CA GLY A 100 -26.85 -0.58 -0.04
C GLY A 100 -25.34 -0.76 -0.16
N LEU A 101 -24.72 -0.23 -1.23
CA LEU A 101 -23.29 -0.35 -1.47
C LEU A 101 -22.51 0.68 -0.64
N ARG A 102 -21.35 0.26 -0.15
CA ARG A 102 -20.39 1.18 0.48
C ARG A 102 -19.64 1.94 -0.61
N LEU A 103 -19.68 3.27 -0.52
CA LEU A 103 -19.13 4.17 -1.53
C LEU A 103 -18.21 5.20 -0.86
N ASP A 104 -16.94 5.17 -1.25
CA ASP A 104 -15.99 6.26 -1.09
C ASP A 104 -15.92 7.00 -2.43
N HIS A 105 -16.18 8.31 -2.44
CA HIS A 105 -16.27 9.07 -3.69
C HIS A 105 -15.55 10.43 -3.60
N SER A 106 -15.22 10.99 -4.75
CA SER A 106 -14.82 12.39 -4.86
C SER A 106 -15.24 13.00 -6.19
N VAL A 107 -15.56 14.29 -6.18
CA VAL A 107 -15.90 15.09 -7.36
C VAL A 107 -14.84 16.18 -7.48
N ARG A 108 -14.09 16.19 -8.58
CA ARG A 108 -12.91 17.05 -8.72
C ARG A 108 -12.64 17.42 -10.17
N THR A 109 -12.10 18.60 -10.40
CA THR A 109 -11.38 18.88 -11.64
C THR A 109 -10.04 18.12 -11.67
N VAL A 110 -9.43 18.01 -12.86
CA VAL A 110 -8.07 17.44 -13.00
C VAL A 110 -7.07 18.18 -12.11
N ALA A 111 -7.15 19.52 -12.07
CA ALA A 111 -6.26 20.35 -11.26
C ALA A 111 -6.41 20.06 -9.75
N GLU A 112 -7.65 19.93 -9.26
CA GLU A 112 -7.92 19.62 -7.85
C GLU A 112 -7.51 18.20 -7.47
N ALA A 113 -7.77 17.21 -8.34
CA ALA A 113 -7.35 15.84 -8.13
C ALA A 113 -5.82 15.72 -8.02
N LEU A 114 -5.09 16.38 -8.93
CA LEU A 114 -3.63 16.44 -8.87
C LEU A 114 -3.14 17.23 -7.66
N SER A 115 -3.83 18.30 -7.27
CA SER A 115 -3.45 19.08 -6.10
C SER A 115 -3.52 18.25 -4.83
N VAL A 116 -4.62 17.52 -4.60
CA VAL A 116 -4.73 16.66 -3.41
C VAL A 116 -3.79 15.47 -3.47
N ALA A 117 -3.52 14.90 -4.65
CA ALA A 117 -2.50 13.86 -4.79
C ALA A 117 -1.08 14.35 -4.48
N ARG A 118 -0.79 15.66 -4.55
CA ARG A 118 0.50 16.20 -4.11
C ARG A 118 0.66 16.14 -2.60
N ASP A 119 -0.42 16.42 -1.88
CA ASP A 119 -0.40 16.63 -0.43
C ASP A 119 -0.74 15.34 0.33
N ASP A 120 -1.53 14.44 -0.26
CA ASP A 120 -1.91 13.15 0.31
C ASP A 120 -1.42 11.97 -0.55
N VAL A 121 -0.43 11.26 -0.03
CA VAL A 121 0.15 10.09 -0.68
C VAL A 121 -0.88 8.96 -0.85
N LYS A 122 -1.89 8.83 0.02
CA LYS A 122 -2.94 7.80 -0.15
C LYS A 122 -3.80 8.08 -1.38
N VAL A 123 -4.13 9.35 -1.62
CA VAL A 123 -4.86 9.77 -2.82
C VAL A 123 -3.98 9.56 -4.06
N ALA A 124 -2.70 9.93 -3.99
CA ALA A 124 -1.75 9.66 -5.08
C ALA A 124 -1.73 8.18 -5.46
N LEU A 125 -1.59 7.28 -4.48
CA LEU A 125 -1.61 5.83 -4.69
C LEU A 125 -2.93 5.35 -5.29
N GLY A 126 -4.06 5.90 -4.85
CA GLY A 126 -5.38 5.56 -5.42
C GLY A 126 -5.49 5.92 -6.90
N LEU A 127 -5.00 7.09 -7.31
CA LEU A 127 -5.01 7.53 -8.71
C LEU A 127 -4.12 6.68 -9.63
N LEU A 128 -3.09 6.01 -9.09
CA LEU A 128 -2.26 5.08 -9.90
C LEU A 128 -3.01 3.83 -10.34
N ASP A 129 -4.09 3.49 -9.62
CA ASP A 129 -4.95 2.35 -9.93
C ASP A 129 -6.24 2.79 -10.64
N ALA A 130 -6.36 4.07 -11.00
CA ALA A 130 -7.56 4.63 -11.58
C ALA A 130 -7.81 4.13 -13.00
N ARG A 131 -9.08 3.90 -13.33
CA ARG A 131 -9.53 3.43 -14.65
C ARG A 131 -10.87 4.07 -15.01
N LEU A 132 -10.99 4.50 -16.27
CA LEU A 132 -12.25 5.01 -16.83
C LEU A 132 -13.32 3.90 -16.85
N VAL A 133 -14.53 4.26 -16.45
CA VAL A 133 -15.74 3.45 -16.62
C VAL A 133 -16.65 4.04 -17.70
N ALA A 134 -16.91 5.34 -17.64
CA ALA A 134 -17.81 6.03 -18.57
C ALA A 134 -17.52 7.54 -18.63
N GLY A 135 -18.02 8.22 -19.67
CA GLY A 135 -17.84 9.65 -19.89
C GLY A 135 -16.64 9.98 -20.78
N ASP A 136 -16.10 11.18 -20.61
CA ASP A 136 -15.06 11.79 -21.45
C ASP A 136 -13.69 11.06 -21.33
N PRO A 137 -13.23 10.36 -22.37
CA PRO A 137 -11.98 9.61 -22.31
C PRO A 137 -10.74 10.51 -22.29
N ASP A 138 -10.77 11.68 -22.95
CA ASP A 138 -9.62 12.59 -23.02
C ASP A 138 -9.36 13.25 -21.67
N LEU A 139 -10.43 13.57 -20.94
CA LEU A 139 -10.36 14.10 -19.58
C LEU A 139 -9.76 13.07 -18.61
N ALA A 140 -10.23 11.83 -18.67
CA ALA A 140 -9.70 10.74 -17.86
C ALA A 140 -8.23 10.47 -18.19
N ASP A 141 -7.89 10.37 -19.46
CA ASP A 141 -6.52 10.17 -19.95
C ASP A 141 -5.57 11.27 -19.45
N THR A 142 -6.03 12.53 -19.46
CA THR A 142 -5.27 13.67 -18.96
C THR A 142 -4.96 13.52 -17.47
N LEU A 143 -5.94 13.12 -16.66
CA LEU A 143 -5.74 12.86 -15.24
C LEU A 143 -4.77 11.69 -15.01
N LEU A 144 -5.01 10.55 -15.66
CA LEU A 144 -4.22 9.32 -15.46
C LEU A 144 -2.75 9.51 -15.83
N ARG A 145 -2.48 10.12 -16.99
CA ARG A 145 -1.12 10.47 -17.42
C ARG A 145 -0.47 11.43 -16.43
N SER A 146 -1.16 12.51 -16.07
CA SER A 146 -0.63 13.53 -15.17
C SER A 146 -0.33 12.99 -13.77
N ALA A 147 -1.20 12.13 -13.23
CA ALA A 147 -1.01 11.50 -11.93
C ALA A 147 0.19 10.54 -11.94
N THR A 148 0.29 9.69 -12.97
CA THR A 148 1.42 8.75 -13.14
C THR A 148 2.75 9.50 -13.28
N ASP A 149 2.77 10.53 -14.12
CA ASP A 149 3.95 11.35 -14.34
C ASP A 149 4.34 12.15 -13.09
N HIS A 150 3.35 12.68 -12.38
CA HIS A 150 3.58 13.33 -11.09
C HIS A 150 4.25 12.36 -10.12
N TRP A 151 3.66 11.18 -9.91
CA TRP A 151 4.21 10.16 -9.03
C TRP A 151 5.63 9.76 -9.42
N ARG A 152 5.92 9.47 -10.70
CA ARG A 152 7.27 9.15 -11.16
C ARG A 152 8.30 10.24 -10.81
N ARG A 153 7.91 11.52 -10.92
CA ARG A 153 8.79 12.66 -10.60
C ARG A 153 8.97 12.89 -9.11
N THR A 154 7.98 12.53 -8.28
CA THR A 154 7.95 12.87 -6.85
C THR A 154 8.13 11.69 -5.91
N ALA A 155 8.03 10.44 -6.39
CA ALA A 155 8.05 9.22 -5.58
C ALA A 155 9.21 9.18 -4.60
N VAL A 156 10.44 9.46 -5.06
CA VAL A 156 11.64 9.46 -4.21
C VAL A 156 11.49 10.40 -2.99
N ARG A 157 10.80 11.54 -3.14
CA ARG A 157 10.50 12.46 -2.02
C ARG A 157 9.30 11.99 -1.20
N GLN A 158 8.25 11.49 -1.84
CA GLN A 158 7.04 11.02 -1.17
C GLN A 158 7.23 9.70 -0.40
N LEU A 159 8.30 8.95 -0.66
CA LEU A 159 8.54 7.66 0.00
C LEU A 159 8.81 7.74 1.50
N ALA A 160 9.40 8.84 1.99
CA ALA A 160 9.61 9.00 3.44
C ALA A 160 8.27 9.16 4.19
N PRO A 161 7.37 10.09 3.80
CA PRO A 161 6.00 10.14 4.32
C PRO A 161 5.23 8.82 4.14
N LEU A 162 5.38 8.15 2.99
CA LEU A 162 4.73 6.86 2.74
C LEU A 162 5.21 5.78 3.72
N ARG A 163 6.52 5.72 3.99
CA ARG A 163 7.09 4.78 4.95
C ARG A 163 6.60 5.06 6.37
N GLN A 164 6.49 6.33 6.76
CA GLN A 164 5.94 6.70 8.07
C GLN A 164 4.48 6.23 8.23
N SER A 165 3.64 6.53 7.24
CA SER A 165 2.25 6.05 7.16
C SER A 165 2.14 4.53 7.22
N THR A 166 3.07 3.84 6.54
CA THR A 166 3.14 2.37 6.50
C THR A 166 3.47 1.79 7.88
N VAL A 167 4.49 2.33 8.55
CA VAL A 167 4.88 1.88 9.90
C VAL A 167 3.76 2.14 10.91
N ALA A 168 3.11 3.31 10.84
CA ALA A 168 1.97 3.62 11.72
C ALA A 168 0.82 2.62 11.54
N ARG A 169 0.51 2.23 10.30
CA ARG A 169 -0.48 1.17 10.01
C ARG A 169 -0.03 -0.17 10.60
N TRP A 170 1.23 -0.56 10.41
CA TRP A 170 1.74 -1.82 10.97
C TRP A 170 1.66 -1.85 12.50
N GLN A 171 1.90 -0.74 13.18
CA GLN A 171 1.74 -0.65 14.64
C GLN A 171 0.28 -0.86 15.07
N ALA A 172 -0.69 -0.40 14.27
CA ALA A 172 -2.11 -0.55 14.57
C ALA A 172 -2.65 -1.97 14.27
N HIS A 173 -2.16 -2.62 13.22
CA HIS A 173 -2.70 -3.89 12.72
C HIS A 173 -1.80 -5.10 12.99
N GLY A 174 -0.57 -4.88 13.45
CA GLY A 174 0.44 -5.91 13.65
C GLY A 174 0.97 -6.47 12.33
N GLU A 175 1.61 -7.63 12.43
CA GLU A 175 2.31 -8.27 11.33
C GLU A 175 1.67 -9.59 10.96
N LEU A 176 1.11 -9.66 9.75
CA LEU A 176 0.26 -10.77 9.33
C LEU A 176 0.98 -12.12 9.44
N ALA A 177 2.29 -12.14 9.22
CA ALA A 177 3.15 -13.30 9.34
C ALA A 177 3.18 -13.97 10.74
N PHE A 178 2.90 -13.21 11.79
CA PHE A 178 3.08 -13.65 13.19
C PHE A 178 1.77 -13.67 13.98
N LEU A 179 0.66 -13.25 13.36
CA LEU A 179 -0.64 -13.19 14.00
C LEU A 179 -1.43 -14.48 13.74
N LEU A 180 -1.96 -15.07 14.82
CA LEU A 180 -2.96 -16.14 14.70
C LEU A 180 -4.28 -15.63 14.12
N GLU A 181 -4.59 -14.35 14.35
CA GLU A 181 -5.78 -13.66 13.87
C GLU A 181 -5.45 -12.28 13.29
N GLY A 182 -4.93 -12.27 12.05
CA GLY A 182 -4.43 -11.08 11.38
C GLY A 182 -5.39 -10.48 10.34
N ASP A 183 -5.21 -9.19 10.05
CA ASP A 183 -5.91 -8.48 8.98
C ASP A 183 -5.18 -8.69 7.64
N LEU A 184 -5.85 -9.33 6.66
CA LEU A 184 -5.30 -9.66 5.35
C LEU A 184 -5.02 -8.41 4.48
N LYS A 185 -5.65 -7.28 4.80
CA LYS A 185 -5.56 -6.04 4.03
C LYS A 185 -4.53 -5.10 4.63
N GLU A 186 -4.69 -4.77 5.91
CA GLU A 186 -4.01 -3.66 6.56
C GLU A 186 -2.78 -4.07 7.40
N ALA A 187 -2.64 -5.34 7.82
CA ALA A 187 -1.46 -5.76 8.57
C ALA A 187 -0.18 -5.75 7.70
N ALA A 188 1.00 -5.79 8.33
CA ALA A 188 2.27 -5.86 7.61
C ALA A 188 2.37 -7.15 6.78
N GLY A 189 2.73 -7.01 5.51
CA GLY A 189 2.70 -8.10 4.53
C GLY A 189 1.33 -8.34 3.89
N GLY A 190 0.33 -7.52 4.26
CA GLY A 190 -1.03 -7.59 3.71
C GLY A 190 -1.18 -6.97 2.33
N LEU A 191 -2.41 -6.99 1.80
CA LEU A 191 -2.72 -6.51 0.45
C LEU A 191 -2.40 -5.02 0.23
N ARG A 192 -2.45 -4.19 1.29
CA ARG A 192 -2.10 -2.77 1.22
C ARG A 192 -0.61 -2.57 0.91
N ASP A 193 0.26 -3.43 1.43
CA ASP A 193 1.70 -3.41 1.14
C ASP A 193 2.00 -3.76 -0.32
N VAL A 194 1.22 -4.64 -0.93
CA VAL A 194 1.32 -4.94 -2.36
C VAL A 194 0.96 -3.72 -3.22
N GLY A 195 -0.01 -2.91 -2.78
CA GLY A 195 -0.32 -1.62 -3.42
C GLY A 195 0.86 -0.66 -3.40
N ILE A 196 1.60 -0.61 -2.29
CA ILE A 196 2.81 0.21 -2.17
C ILE A 196 3.92 -0.32 -3.07
N LEU A 197 4.14 -1.63 -3.10
CA LEU A 197 5.11 -2.27 -4.01
C LEU A 197 4.83 -1.92 -5.47
N ARG A 198 3.56 -1.97 -5.90
CA ARG A 198 3.14 -1.57 -7.24
C ARG A 198 3.50 -0.12 -7.55
N ALA A 199 3.23 0.79 -6.62
CA ALA A 199 3.56 2.19 -6.81
C ALA A 199 5.07 2.43 -6.89
N ILE A 200 5.87 1.75 -6.07
CA ILE A 200 7.35 1.83 -6.15
C ILE A 200 7.84 1.29 -7.50
N ALA A 201 7.28 0.18 -7.97
CA ALA A 201 7.60 -0.39 -9.28
C ALA A 201 7.22 0.56 -10.43
N LEU A 202 6.04 1.19 -10.37
CA LEU A 202 5.59 2.15 -11.38
C LEU A 202 6.46 3.42 -11.46
N ALA A 203 7.08 3.80 -10.33
CA ALA A 203 8.06 4.88 -10.27
C ALA A 203 9.42 4.50 -10.89
N GLY A 204 9.64 3.22 -11.24
CA GLY A 204 10.90 2.74 -11.82
C GLY A 204 12.05 2.68 -10.81
N ILE A 205 11.75 2.59 -9.51
CA ILE A 205 12.77 2.56 -8.45
C ILE A 205 13.43 1.19 -8.33
N THR A 206 12.62 0.14 -8.34
CA THR A 206 13.07 -1.25 -8.32
C THR A 206 11.97 -2.14 -8.88
N ASP A 207 12.33 -3.33 -9.34
CA ASP A 207 11.36 -4.37 -9.68
C ASP A 207 10.80 -4.99 -8.38
N ALA A 208 9.80 -4.30 -7.83
CA ALA A 208 9.20 -4.64 -6.55
C ALA A 208 8.12 -5.73 -6.66
N LEU A 209 7.62 -6.01 -7.87
CA LEU A 209 6.55 -6.97 -8.16
C LEU A 209 7.10 -8.29 -8.72
N ARG A 210 8.09 -8.85 -8.02
CA ARG A 210 8.68 -10.15 -8.36
C ARG A 210 7.62 -11.25 -8.48
N PRO A 211 7.83 -12.32 -9.27
CA PRO A 211 6.85 -13.40 -9.44
C PRO A 211 6.32 -13.99 -8.11
N ALA A 212 7.19 -14.11 -7.10
CA ALA A 212 6.80 -14.56 -5.76
C ALA A 212 5.80 -13.61 -5.06
N VAL A 213 5.98 -12.29 -5.19
CA VAL A 213 5.06 -11.28 -4.65
C VAL A 213 3.71 -11.36 -5.37
N HIS A 214 3.72 -11.54 -6.69
CA HIS A 214 2.49 -11.70 -7.46
C HIS A 214 1.72 -12.97 -7.04
N ALA A 215 2.42 -14.10 -6.86
CA ALA A 215 1.83 -15.34 -6.38
C ALA A 215 1.25 -15.18 -4.96
N ALA A 216 1.98 -14.53 -4.05
CA ALA A 216 1.51 -14.21 -2.70
C ALA A 216 0.27 -13.30 -2.74
N GLN A 217 0.28 -12.25 -3.58
CA GLN A 217 -0.86 -11.37 -3.78
C GLN A 217 -2.11 -12.14 -4.19
N LEU A 218 -2.00 -13.03 -5.19
CA LEU A 218 -3.14 -13.81 -5.65
C LEU A 218 -3.70 -14.69 -4.55
N ARG A 219 -2.84 -15.41 -3.80
CA ARG A 219 -3.28 -16.26 -2.70
C ARG A 219 -3.92 -15.48 -1.54
N LEU A 220 -3.40 -14.29 -1.22
CA LEU A 220 -4.01 -13.40 -0.22
C LEU A 220 -5.37 -12.86 -0.69
N LEU A 221 -5.50 -12.49 -1.97
CA LEU A 221 -6.78 -12.08 -2.56
C LEU A 221 -7.79 -13.21 -2.53
N ASP A 222 -7.38 -14.42 -2.91
CA ASP A 222 -8.27 -15.58 -2.93
C ASP A 222 -8.68 -15.97 -1.50
N THR A 223 -7.78 -15.84 -0.53
CA THR A 223 -8.10 -16.01 0.90
C THR A 223 -9.11 -14.97 1.39
N ARG A 224 -8.96 -13.71 0.97
CA ARG A 224 -9.90 -12.64 1.29
C ARG A 224 -11.28 -12.87 0.64
N ASP A 225 -11.31 -13.31 -0.61
CA ASP A 225 -12.55 -13.67 -1.31
C ASP A 225 -13.27 -14.80 -0.55
N ALA A 226 -12.54 -15.85 -0.16
CA ALA A 226 -13.09 -16.99 0.58
C ALA A 226 -13.60 -16.59 1.98
N LEU A 227 -12.86 -15.73 2.69
CA LEU A 227 -13.27 -15.19 3.99
C LEU A 227 -14.58 -14.38 3.86
N HIS A 228 -14.66 -13.49 2.89
CA HIS A 228 -15.86 -12.72 2.60
C HIS A 228 -17.05 -13.63 2.26
N GLN A 229 -16.84 -14.65 1.44
CA GLN A 229 -17.88 -15.61 1.06
C GLN A 229 -18.37 -16.44 2.26
N GLN A 230 -17.45 -16.89 3.13
CA GLN A 230 -17.81 -17.66 4.31
C GLN A 230 -18.60 -16.86 5.34
N VAL A 231 -18.19 -15.61 5.60
CA VAL A 231 -18.82 -14.78 6.63
C VAL A 231 -20.05 -14.04 6.06
N GLY A 232 -20.15 -13.90 4.73
CA GLY A 232 -21.28 -13.24 4.06
C GLY A 232 -21.31 -11.71 4.25
N ARG A 233 -20.17 -11.10 4.61
CA ARG A 233 -20.03 -9.66 4.80
C ARG A 233 -18.58 -9.23 4.61
N ARG A 234 -18.36 -7.90 4.60
CA ARG A 234 -17.02 -7.32 4.62
C ARG A 234 -16.31 -7.65 5.93
N VAL A 235 -15.20 -8.39 5.84
CA VAL A 235 -14.31 -8.68 6.95
C VAL A 235 -12.91 -8.94 6.40
N ASP A 236 -11.93 -8.20 6.89
CA ASP A 236 -10.53 -8.33 6.45
C ASP A 236 -9.67 -9.09 7.48
N ARG A 237 -10.17 -9.29 8.71
CA ARG A 237 -9.50 -10.03 9.77
C ARG A 237 -9.89 -11.51 9.74
N LEU A 238 -8.91 -12.38 9.56
CA LEU A 238 -9.09 -13.84 9.58
C LEU A 238 -9.04 -14.33 11.03
N LEU A 239 -10.19 -14.61 11.64
CA LEU A 239 -10.30 -15.14 13.00
C LEU A 239 -10.09 -16.64 13.04
N ALA A 240 -9.73 -17.17 14.21
CA ALA A 240 -9.38 -18.57 14.39
C ALA A 240 -10.51 -19.51 13.96
N GLN A 241 -11.76 -19.16 14.27
CA GLN A 241 -12.98 -19.90 13.96
C GLN A 241 -13.28 -19.97 12.45
N GLU A 242 -12.80 -19.01 11.66
CA GLU A 242 -13.10 -18.96 10.23
C GLU A 242 -12.14 -19.84 9.40
N ARG A 243 -10.92 -20.08 9.90
CA ARG A 243 -9.82 -20.69 9.15
C ARG A 243 -10.17 -22.02 8.51
N ALA A 244 -10.88 -22.90 9.21
CA ALA A 244 -11.24 -24.22 8.69
C ALA A 244 -12.18 -24.12 7.48
N GLY A 245 -13.20 -23.26 7.54
CA GLY A 245 -14.10 -23.03 6.41
C GLY A 245 -13.39 -22.38 5.23
N VAL A 246 -12.48 -21.44 5.50
CA VAL A 246 -11.76 -20.70 4.44
C VAL A 246 -10.80 -21.66 3.74
N ALA A 247 -10.13 -22.53 4.51
CA ALA A 247 -9.28 -23.57 3.96
C ALA A 247 -10.07 -24.54 3.06
N ALA A 248 -11.26 -24.96 3.50
CA ALA A 248 -12.14 -25.83 2.72
C ALA A 248 -12.58 -25.19 1.40
N LEU A 249 -13.00 -23.91 1.43
CA LEU A 249 -13.37 -23.16 0.22
C LEU A 249 -12.20 -22.99 -0.77
N LEU A 250 -10.98 -22.92 -0.26
CA LEU A 250 -9.75 -22.83 -1.06
C LEU A 250 -9.21 -24.20 -1.51
N GLY A 251 -9.89 -25.30 -1.16
CA GLY A 251 -9.44 -26.66 -1.47
C GLY A 251 -8.14 -27.06 -0.76
N LEU A 252 -7.77 -26.36 0.31
CA LEU A 252 -6.61 -26.68 1.14
C LEU A 252 -6.95 -27.85 2.06
N ARG A 253 -6.87 -29.07 1.52
CA ARG A 253 -6.98 -30.29 2.32
C ARG A 253 -5.60 -30.83 2.64
N GLN A 254 -5.26 -30.95 3.92
CA GLN A 254 -4.08 -31.70 4.31
C GLN A 254 -4.37 -33.20 4.23
N SER A 255 -3.52 -33.94 3.52
CA SER A 255 -3.43 -35.40 3.69
C SER A 255 -2.51 -35.68 4.87
N ALA A 256 -2.92 -35.32 6.09
CA ALA A 256 -2.10 -35.50 7.28
C ALA A 256 -2.74 -36.51 8.25
N PRO A 257 -1.94 -37.30 9.00
CA PRO A 257 -2.47 -38.24 9.98
C PRO A 257 -3.29 -37.51 11.04
N ALA A 258 -4.33 -38.16 11.56
CA ALA A 258 -5.15 -37.62 12.64
C ALA A 258 -4.25 -37.20 13.83
N GLY A 259 -4.16 -35.89 14.10
CA GLY A 259 -3.38 -35.33 15.21
C GLY A 259 -2.38 -34.22 14.84
N SER A 260 -2.02 -34.04 13.57
CA SER A 260 -1.25 -32.87 13.12
C SER A 260 -2.19 -31.79 12.56
N GLY A 261 -2.03 -30.55 13.02
CA GLY A 261 -2.89 -29.38 12.79
C GLY A 261 -3.75 -29.40 11.51
N GLY A 262 -5.06 -29.15 11.67
CA GLY A 262 -6.07 -29.31 10.61
C GLY A 262 -5.93 -28.34 9.43
N ASP A 263 -6.87 -28.38 8.50
CA ASP A 263 -6.88 -27.54 7.28
C ASP A 263 -6.71 -26.03 7.57
N GLY A 264 -7.23 -25.56 8.71
CA GLY A 264 -7.05 -24.17 9.17
C GLY A 264 -5.59 -23.79 9.47
N ASP A 265 -4.75 -24.74 9.89
CA ASP A 265 -3.32 -24.49 10.16
C ASP A 265 -2.49 -24.50 8.87
N ALA A 266 -2.91 -25.27 7.86
CA ALA A 266 -2.35 -25.15 6.50
C ALA A 266 -2.64 -23.76 5.91
N LEU A 267 -3.88 -23.27 6.05
CA LEU A 267 -4.22 -21.91 5.65
C LEU A 267 -3.37 -20.88 6.37
N LEU A 268 -3.25 -20.98 7.69
CA LEU A 268 -2.46 -20.04 8.49
C LEU A 268 -0.99 -20.03 8.06
N ARG A 269 -0.37 -21.21 7.85
CA ARG A 269 1.01 -21.31 7.34
C ARG A 269 1.15 -20.67 5.95
N ARG A 270 0.18 -20.87 5.06
CA ARG A 270 0.20 -20.25 3.72
C ARG A 270 0.10 -18.73 3.79
N VAL A 271 -0.85 -18.20 4.57
CA VAL A 271 -1.01 -16.76 4.79
C VAL A 271 0.26 -16.15 5.40
N ALA A 272 0.87 -16.82 6.38
CA ALA A 272 2.13 -16.38 6.97
C ALA A 272 3.28 -16.36 5.95
N GLY A 273 3.40 -17.39 5.11
CA GLY A 273 4.39 -17.46 4.02
C GLY A 273 4.23 -16.31 3.01
N ASP A 274 3.00 -16.05 2.61
CA ASP A 274 2.64 -14.99 1.67
C ASP A 274 2.94 -13.61 2.26
N ALA A 275 2.52 -13.37 3.51
CA ALA A 275 2.80 -12.14 4.23
C ALA A 275 4.30 -11.86 4.34
N ARG A 276 5.10 -12.87 4.71
CA ARG A 276 6.57 -12.70 4.81
C ARG A 276 7.20 -12.39 3.46
N THR A 277 6.67 -12.95 2.38
CA THR A 277 7.13 -12.66 1.01
C THR A 277 6.89 -11.19 0.65
N VAL A 278 5.68 -10.68 0.96
CA VAL A 278 5.32 -9.28 0.70
C VAL A 278 6.13 -8.34 1.60
N SER A 279 6.23 -8.60 2.91
CA SER A 279 6.99 -7.75 3.84
C SER A 279 8.45 -7.63 3.43
N HIS A 280 9.09 -8.75 3.10
CA HIS A 280 10.50 -8.72 2.68
C HIS A 280 10.70 -7.92 1.39
N ALA A 281 9.81 -8.09 0.40
CA ALA A 281 9.86 -7.31 -0.82
C ALA A 281 9.69 -5.81 -0.57
N LEU A 282 8.84 -5.42 0.38
CA LEU A 282 8.62 -4.03 0.72
C LEU A 282 9.80 -3.40 1.46
N ASP A 283 10.43 -4.15 2.38
CA ASP A 283 11.68 -3.74 3.00
C ASP A 283 12.80 -3.56 1.97
N ASP A 284 12.95 -4.48 1.02
CA ASP A 284 13.90 -4.35 -0.10
C ASP A 284 13.62 -3.10 -0.95
N ALA A 285 12.35 -2.83 -1.21
CA ALA A 285 11.90 -1.71 -2.01
C ALA A 285 12.21 -0.36 -1.34
N PHE A 286 11.92 -0.23 -0.04
CA PHE A 286 12.29 0.96 0.73
C PHE A 286 13.81 1.14 0.79
N ARG A 287 14.58 0.06 0.98
CA ARG A 287 16.05 0.14 0.95
C ARG A 287 16.58 0.60 -0.40
N SER A 288 16.01 0.12 -1.49
CA SER A 288 16.38 0.55 -2.84
C SER A 288 16.10 2.04 -3.05
N ALA A 289 14.98 2.54 -2.52
CA ALA A 289 14.68 3.96 -2.55
C ALA A 289 15.63 4.81 -1.71
N ASP A 290 15.99 4.37 -0.50
CA ASP A 290 16.93 5.08 0.36
C ASP A 290 18.33 5.15 -0.26
N ARG A 291 18.76 4.09 -0.98
CA ARG A 291 19.98 4.12 -1.79
C ARG A 291 19.94 5.17 -2.90
N LEU A 292 18.83 5.30 -3.63
CA LEU A 292 18.68 6.34 -4.66
C LEU A 292 18.72 7.76 -4.06
N ARG A 293 18.13 7.96 -2.88
CA ARG A 293 18.19 9.23 -2.14
C ARG A 293 19.62 9.55 -1.72
N SER A 294 20.32 8.58 -1.17
CA SER A 294 21.69 8.74 -0.65
C SER A 294 22.73 8.87 -1.77
N GLY A 295 22.53 8.14 -2.89
CA GLY A 295 23.40 8.18 -4.07
C GLY A 295 23.34 9.50 -4.84
N ARG A 296 22.19 10.20 -4.84
CA ARG A 296 22.10 11.57 -5.38
C ARG A 296 22.95 12.59 -4.61
N CYS A 297 23.28 12.31 -3.36
CA CYS A 297 24.13 13.17 -2.54
C CYS A 297 25.64 12.90 -2.73
N ARG A 298 26.03 11.82 -3.42
CA ARG A 298 27.43 11.49 -3.67
C ARG A 298 27.75 11.69 -5.15
N GLY A 299 28.12 12.92 -5.50
CA GLY A 299 28.86 13.17 -6.73
C GLY A 299 30.15 12.34 -6.74
N ALA A 300 30.49 11.81 -7.93
CA ALA A 300 31.60 10.91 -8.23
C ALA A 300 31.40 9.42 -7.89
N ALA A 301 31.53 8.60 -8.94
CA ALA A 301 31.60 7.15 -8.90
C ALA A 301 32.76 6.68 -8.03
N ARG A 302 32.52 6.56 -6.72
CA ARG A 302 33.46 5.97 -5.78
C ARG A 302 33.20 4.46 -5.78
N ARG A 303 34.20 3.68 -6.21
CA ARG A 303 34.14 2.20 -6.19
C ARG A 303 33.79 1.77 -4.76
N PRO A 304 32.76 0.93 -4.56
CA PRO A 304 32.20 0.75 -3.24
C PRO A 304 33.18 -0.03 -2.35
N VAL A 305 33.64 0.61 -1.29
CA VAL A 305 34.64 0.05 -0.37
C VAL A 305 33.92 -0.92 0.57
N ARG A 306 34.35 -2.19 0.56
CA ARG A 306 33.89 -3.22 1.49
C ARG A 306 34.81 -3.23 2.71
N ARG A 307 34.30 -2.93 3.91
CA ARG A 307 35.07 -3.02 5.17
C ARG A 307 34.46 -4.09 6.07
N PRO A 308 35.21 -5.11 6.52
CA PRO A 308 34.69 -6.08 7.48
C PRO A 308 34.30 -5.39 8.79
N VAL A 309 33.08 -5.60 9.28
CA VAL A 309 32.59 -5.04 10.56
C VAL A 309 32.46 -6.11 11.62
N ALA A 310 32.02 -7.31 11.24
CA ALA A 310 31.99 -8.49 12.11
C ALA A 310 32.10 -9.77 11.26
N ARG A 311 32.17 -10.94 11.91
CA ARG A 311 32.07 -12.22 11.22
C ARG A 311 30.80 -12.23 10.36
N ASP A 312 30.95 -12.43 9.05
CA ASP A 312 29.86 -12.46 8.08
C ASP A 312 29.11 -11.12 7.86
N VAL A 313 29.60 -9.99 8.38
CA VAL A 313 29.02 -8.64 8.21
C VAL A 313 30.07 -7.67 7.66
N VAL A 314 29.75 -7.02 6.55
CA VAL A 314 30.64 -6.15 5.79
C VAL A 314 29.96 -4.80 5.55
N GLU A 315 30.59 -3.69 5.90
CA GLU A 315 30.18 -2.36 5.49
C GLU A 315 30.41 -2.17 3.99
N HIS A 316 29.38 -1.76 3.25
CA HIS A 316 29.40 -1.45 1.82
C HIS A 316 28.69 -0.11 1.61
N ASP A 317 29.42 0.91 1.12
CA ASP A 317 28.90 2.28 0.92
C ASP A 317 28.29 2.96 2.16
N GLY A 318 28.70 2.55 3.36
CA GLY A 318 28.17 3.06 4.63
C GLY A 318 26.97 2.29 5.18
N GLU A 319 26.60 1.17 4.56
CA GLU A 319 25.60 0.22 5.07
C GLU A 319 26.23 -1.11 5.46
N LEU A 320 25.72 -1.74 6.52
CA LEU A 320 26.14 -3.09 6.91
C LEU A 320 25.40 -4.13 6.05
N VAL A 321 26.14 -4.92 5.30
CA VAL A 321 25.66 -5.96 4.38
C VAL A 321 26.19 -7.32 4.83
N LEU A 322 25.42 -8.38 4.63
CA LEU A 322 25.84 -9.75 4.94
C LEU A 322 26.81 -10.30 3.89
N ALA A 323 27.82 -11.05 4.32
CA ALA A 323 28.70 -11.78 3.43
C ALA A 323 27.92 -12.84 2.65
N ARG A 324 28.25 -13.05 1.36
CA ARG A 324 27.60 -14.06 0.51
C ARG A 324 27.68 -15.47 1.11
N THR A 325 28.80 -15.78 1.77
CA THR A 325 29.05 -17.02 2.52
C THR A 325 28.09 -17.22 3.69
N ALA A 326 27.59 -16.15 4.30
CA ALA A 326 26.65 -16.20 5.41
C ALA A 326 25.30 -16.78 4.97
N ILE A 327 24.81 -16.34 3.81
CA ILE A 327 23.50 -16.74 3.28
C ILE A 327 23.50 -18.23 2.96
N ALA A 328 24.52 -18.71 2.24
CA ALA A 328 24.65 -20.11 1.89
C ALA A 328 24.74 -21.01 3.13
N ARG A 329 25.56 -20.62 4.11
CA ARG A 329 25.72 -21.40 5.35
C ARG A 329 24.45 -21.45 6.19
N VAL A 330 23.71 -20.35 6.28
CA VAL A 330 22.43 -20.33 7.02
C VAL A 330 21.36 -21.13 6.28
N ALA A 331 21.32 -21.06 4.94
CA ALA A 331 20.41 -21.90 4.15
C ALA A 331 20.69 -23.40 4.37
N GLU A 332 21.96 -23.80 4.33
CA GLU A 332 22.38 -25.19 4.59
C GLU A 332 22.03 -25.64 6.02
N ALA A 333 22.30 -24.79 7.02
CA ALA A 333 22.04 -25.13 8.43
C ALA A 333 20.56 -25.20 8.78
N VAL A 334 19.72 -24.38 8.14
CA VAL A 334 18.29 -24.28 8.43
C VAL A 334 17.48 -25.31 7.64
N GLY A 335 17.89 -25.61 6.39
CA GLY A 335 17.34 -26.69 5.57
C GLY A 335 15.96 -26.44 4.96
N ASP A 336 15.03 -25.85 5.71
CA ASP A 336 13.67 -25.58 5.24
C ASP A 336 13.14 -24.20 5.64
N THR A 337 12.20 -23.70 4.87
CA THR A 337 11.67 -22.34 5.07
C THR A 337 10.86 -22.22 6.35
N THR A 338 10.14 -23.26 6.79
CA THR A 338 9.35 -23.22 8.02
C THR A 338 10.24 -23.02 9.25
N THR A 339 11.35 -23.76 9.33
CA THR A 339 12.35 -23.62 10.39
C THR A 339 12.97 -22.22 10.38
N LEU A 340 13.31 -21.68 9.21
CA LEU A 340 13.82 -20.32 9.07
C LEU A 340 12.85 -19.28 9.64
N ASP A 341 11.55 -19.48 9.38
CA ASP A 341 10.50 -18.56 9.78
C ASP A 341 10.27 -18.59 11.28
N LEU A 342 10.31 -19.79 11.89
CA LEU A 342 10.22 -19.97 13.33
C LEU A 342 11.43 -19.36 14.05
N LEU A 343 12.64 -19.56 13.52
CA LEU A 343 13.85 -18.95 14.06
C LEU A 343 13.79 -17.42 13.96
N TYR A 344 13.28 -16.88 12.85
CA TYR A 344 13.11 -15.43 12.73
C TYR A 344 12.10 -14.88 13.73
N ALA A 345 10.94 -15.55 13.89
CA ALA A 345 9.94 -15.18 14.87
C ALA A 345 10.52 -15.20 16.29
N LEU A 346 11.27 -16.26 16.64
CA LEU A 346 11.91 -16.43 17.94
C LEU A 346 12.93 -15.32 18.20
N VAL A 347 13.82 -15.03 17.25
CA VAL A 347 14.83 -13.96 17.37
C VAL A 347 14.18 -12.61 17.62
N ARG A 348 13.06 -12.33 16.94
CA ARG A 348 12.32 -11.08 17.12
C ARG A 348 11.59 -11.01 18.45
N ALA A 349 10.99 -12.11 18.89
CA ALA A 349 10.30 -12.18 20.17
C ALA A 349 11.29 -12.03 21.34
N ASP A 350 12.44 -12.71 21.27
CA ASP A 350 13.52 -12.62 22.26
C ASP A 350 14.14 -11.22 22.32
N ALA A 351 14.37 -10.62 21.14
CA ALA A 351 14.80 -9.24 21.00
C ALA A 351 13.82 -8.22 21.60
N ALA A 352 12.52 -8.44 21.44
CA ALA A 352 11.49 -7.58 22.03
C ALA A 352 11.45 -7.74 23.56
N ALA A 353 11.68 -8.95 24.08
CA ALA A 353 11.71 -9.24 25.51
C ALA A 353 12.96 -8.67 26.22
N THR A 354 14.08 -8.54 25.52
CA THR A 354 15.37 -8.02 26.04
C THR A 354 15.49 -6.49 26.00
N GLY A 355 14.53 -5.79 25.39
CA GLY A 355 14.40 -4.34 25.42
C GLY A 355 15.15 -3.58 24.30
N PRO A 356 14.91 -2.26 24.14
CA PRO A 356 15.33 -1.49 22.96
C PRO A 356 16.85 -1.37 22.76
N ALA A 357 17.64 -1.59 23.81
CA ALA A 357 19.10 -1.57 23.73
C ALA A 357 19.68 -2.83 23.06
N ALA A 358 18.98 -3.97 23.18
CA ALA A 358 19.39 -5.24 22.57
C ALA A 358 19.11 -5.25 21.07
N TRP A 359 17.97 -4.69 20.66
CA TRP A 359 17.48 -4.67 19.29
C TRP A 359 17.27 -3.26 18.74
N SER A 360 18.22 -2.81 17.93
CA SER A 360 18.13 -1.56 17.19
C SER A 360 17.43 -1.75 15.85
N ASP A 361 16.83 -0.67 15.31
CA ASP A 361 16.22 -0.70 13.98
C ASP A 361 17.18 -1.23 12.90
N TRP A 362 18.49 -0.93 13.02
CA TRP A 362 19.47 -1.42 12.06
C TRP A 362 19.75 -2.93 12.20
N LYS A 363 19.74 -3.49 13.43
CA LYS A 363 19.87 -4.94 13.64
C LYS A 363 18.64 -5.67 13.10
N GLY A 364 17.44 -5.12 13.33
CA GLY A 364 16.21 -5.69 12.78
C GLY A 364 16.18 -5.68 11.26
N ARG A 365 16.64 -4.60 10.64
CA ARG A 365 16.82 -4.54 9.18
C ARG A 365 17.78 -5.62 8.65
N LEU A 366 18.89 -5.86 9.35
CA LEU A 366 19.94 -6.79 8.91
C LEU A 366 19.51 -8.26 9.06
N VAL A 367 18.82 -8.59 10.14
CA VAL A 367 18.23 -9.93 10.33
C VAL A 367 17.10 -10.17 9.33
N GLY A 368 16.25 -9.18 9.05
CA GLY A 368 15.23 -9.27 8.01
C GLY A 368 15.81 -9.52 6.61
N GLU A 369 16.94 -8.88 6.28
CA GLU A 369 17.67 -9.14 5.03
C GLU A 369 18.20 -10.58 4.94
N LEU A 370 18.82 -11.07 6.01
CA LEU A 370 19.34 -12.44 6.08
C LEU A 370 18.22 -13.43 5.78
N VAL A 371 17.11 -13.33 6.51
CA VAL A 371 15.99 -14.26 6.42
C VAL A 371 15.39 -14.26 5.02
N GLY A 372 15.18 -13.11 4.41
CA GLY A 372 14.59 -13.09 3.07
C GLY A 372 15.52 -13.61 1.95
N ARG A 373 16.84 -13.37 2.05
CA ARG A 373 17.80 -13.97 1.10
C ARG A 373 17.99 -15.46 1.32
N VAL A 374 18.02 -15.92 2.56
CA VAL A 374 18.07 -17.35 2.89
C VAL A 374 16.81 -18.03 2.38
N ARG A 375 15.62 -17.44 2.61
CA ARG A 375 14.37 -17.99 2.06
C ARG A 375 14.41 -18.09 0.54
N THR A 376 14.83 -17.02 -0.14
CA THR A 376 14.98 -17.04 -1.60
C THR A 376 15.94 -18.14 -2.05
N THR A 377 17.03 -18.36 -1.31
CA THR A 377 18.00 -19.42 -1.60
C THR A 377 17.38 -20.81 -1.40
N LEU A 378 16.59 -21.01 -0.34
CA LEU A 378 15.88 -22.27 -0.08
C LEU A 378 14.78 -22.55 -1.12
N ASP A 379 14.08 -21.51 -1.58
CA ASP A 379 12.99 -21.64 -2.56
C ASP A 379 13.50 -21.86 -3.99
N THR A 380 14.65 -21.26 -4.36
CA THR A 380 15.14 -21.22 -5.75
C THR A 380 16.45 -21.98 -5.98
N GLY A 381 17.16 -22.37 -4.93
CA GLY A 381 18.50 -22.97 -4.99
C GLY A 381 19.62 -21.98 -5.34
N VAL A 382 19.31 -20.70 -5.60
CA VAL A 382 20.28 -19.68 -6.03
C VAL A 382 20.47 -18.63 -4.94
N VAL A 383 21.71 -18.38 -4.54
CA VAL A 383 22.03 -17.29 -3.61
C VAL A 383 21.89 -15.95 -4.34
N PRO A 384 20.93 -15.08 -3.94
CA PRO A 384 20.76 -13.79 -4.56
C PRO A 384 22.02 -12.94 -4.39
N ASP A 385 22.46 -12.30 -5.46
CA ASP A 385 23.54 -11.32 -5.35
C ASP A 385 23.12 -10.20 -4.37
N PRO A 386 24.09 -9.60 -3.62
CA PRO A 386 23.80 -8.38 -2.90
C PRO A 386 23.24 -7.35 -3.89
N PRO A 387 22.36 -6.42 -3.47
CA PRO A 387 21.59 -5.61 -4.38
C PRO A 387 22.57 -4.77 -5.20
N THR A 388 22.84 -5.19 -6.44
CA THR A 388 23.69 -4.43 -7.36
C THR A 388 22.83 -3.34 -7.96
N ALA A 389 23.27 -2.09 -7.83
CA ALA A 389 22.67 -0.96 -8.51
C ALA A 389 22.99 -1.04 -10.02
N SER A 390 22.30 -1.90 -10.77
CA SER A 390 22.10 -1.68 -12.20
C SER A 390 20.81 -0.88 -12.35
N VAL A 391 20.95 0.45 -12.31
CA VAL A 391 19.95 1.35 -12.87
C VAL A 391 19.97 1.10 -14.38
N PRO A 392 18.90 0.60 -15.03
CA PRO A 392 18.81 0.76 -16.47
C PRO A 392 18.80 2.26 -16.72
N ALA A 393 19.80 2.78 -17.41
CA ALA A 393 19.79 4.17 -17.85
C ALA A 393 18.45 4.39 -18.58
N LEU A 394 17.58 5.21 -17.98
CA LEU A 394 16.35 5.68 -18.60
C LEU A 394 16.77 6.41 -19.87
N LYS A 395 16.73 5.73 -21.02
CA LYS A 395 16.71 6.43 -22.31
C LYS A 395 15.37 7.15 -22.39
N PRO A 396 15.34 8.47 -22.62
CA PRO A 396 14.08 9.13 -22.93
C PRO A 396 13.51 8.50 -24.21
N LEU A 397 12.23 8.12 -24.16
CA LEU A 397 11.49 7.58 -25.32
C LEU A 397 11.30 8.62 -26.44
N SER A 398 11.86 9.83 -26.32
CA SER A 398 11.93 10.82 -27.40
C SER A 398 12.86 10.42 -28.56
N SER A 399 13.51 9.26 -28.49
CA SER A 399 14.41 8.74 -29.55
C SER A 399 13.85 7.56 -30.35
N LEU A 400 12.66 7.05 -30.03
CA LEU A 400 11.91 6.17 -30.94
C LEU A 400 11.15 7.04 -31.95
N ARG A 401 11.91 7.62 -32.87
CA ARG A 401 11.36 8.13 -34.12
C ARG A 401 10.81 6.90 -34.85
N CYS A 402 9.49 6.87 -35.08
CA CYS A 402 8.91 5.97 -36.05
C CYS A 402 9.68 6.16 -37.36
N LYS A 403 10.46 5.15 -37.76
CA LYS A 403 10.87 5.04 -39.15
C LYS A 403 9.64 4.61 -39.93
N GLU A 404 8.90 5.60 -40.43
CA GLU A 404 8.20 5.41 -41.69
C GLU A 404 9.27 5.10 -42.74
N GLY A 405 9.29 3.84 -43.16
CA GLY A 405 10.15 3.35 -44.24
C GLY A 405 9.27 2.91 -45.39
N GLY A 406 8.78 3.87 -46.16
CA GLY A 406 8.38 3.66 -47.55
C GLY A 406 9.60 3.88 -48.45
N ASN A 407 9.88 2.87 -49.27
CA ASN A 407 10.68 2.77 -50.50
C ASN A 407 11.95 3.62 -50.72
N ASP A 408 13.00 2.88 -51.07
CA ASP A 408 13.97 3.08 -52.16
C ASP A 408 14.00 4.46 -52.84
N HIS A 409 15.19 5.06 -52.91
CA HIS A 409 16.04 5.11 -54.12
C HIS A 409 17.38 5.79 -53.77
N GLY A 410 18.46 5.28 -54.38
CA GLY A 410 19.84 5.51 -53.95
C GLY A 410 20.50 6.84 -54.36
N HIS A 411 21.74 6.96 -53.88
CA HIS A 411 22.94 7.60 -54.44
C HIS A 411 23.72 8.51 -53.48
N ARG A 412 24.89 7.96 -53.07
CA ARG A 412 26.25 8.53 -53.00
C ARG A 412 26.43 10.03 -52.65
N GLY A 413 27.27 10.26 -51.64
CA GLY A 413 28.07 11.49 -51.54
C GLY A 413 28.63 11.73 -50.13
N ALA A 414 29.91 11.45 -49.92
CA ALA A 414 30.69 11.91 -48.77
C ALA A 414 31.37 13.28 -49.11
N PRO A 415 32.23 13.86 -48.24
CA PRO A 415 31.89 14.86 -47.23
C PRO A 415 32.65 16.19 -47.41
N VAL A 416 32.25 17.28 -46.73
CA VAL A 416 33.10 18.47 -46.59
C VAL A 416 33.03 19.03 -45.16
N ARG A 417 34.22 19.27 -44.60
CA ARG A 417 34.53 19.95 -43.33
C ARG A 417 34.26 21.46 -43.43
N ALA A 418 33.89 22.10 -42.32
CA ALA A 418 34.33 23.47 -42.03
C ALA A 418 34.22 23.79 -40.53
N ASP A 419 35.33 24.31 -40.00
CA ASP A 419 35.50 25.03 -38.73
C ASP A 419 34.49 26.18 -38.54
N ARG A 420 34.20 26.51 -37.27
CA ARG A 420 34.60 27.78 -36.61
C ARG A 420 33.80 28.06 -35.33
N ASP A 421 34.57 28.21 -34.25
CA ASP A 421 34.52 29.24 -33.19
C ASP A 421 33.22 30.01 -32.89
N VAL A 422 32.75 29.94 -31.63
CA VAL A 422 32.16 31.07 -30.88
C VAL A 422 32.47 30.91 -29.36
N PRO A 423 32.83 31.99 -28.62
CA PRO A 423 33.45 31.92 -27.29
C PRO A 423 32.48 32.02 -26.09
N GLN A 424 33.08 31.79 -24.92
CA GLN A 424 32.53 31.73 -23.57
C GLN A 424 32.05 33.07 -23.00
N VAL A 425 31.04 33.02 -22.12
CA VAL A 425 30.69 34.09 -21.16
C VAL A 425 30.46 33.47 -19.79
N LEU A 426 31.22 33.96 -18.79
CA LEU A 426 31.12 33.70 -17.35
C LEU A 426 29.91 34.42 -16.73
N PRO A 427 29.52 34.06 -15.50
CA PRO A 427 29.43 35.14 -14.50
C PRO A 427 30.05 34.82 -13.14
N VAL A 428 30.40 35.94 -12.50
CA VAL A 428 31.15 36.19 -11.27
C VAL A 428 30.32 35.99 -10.00
N GLU A 429 31.05 35.76 -8.91
CA GLU A 429 30.66 35.43 -7.55
C GLU A 429 29.90 36.51 -6.75
N SER A 430 29.09 36.02 -5.80
CA SER A 430 28.90 36.41 -4.40
C SER A 430 28.88 37.89 -3.96
N ARG A 431 27.88 38.21 -3.11
CA ARG A 431 28.08 39.00 -1.87
C ARG A 431 26.94 38.80 -0.88
N THR A 432 27.35 38.55 0.36
CA THR A 432 26.58 38.50 1.60
C THR A 432 26.22 39.89 2.12
N ARG A 433 25.13 40.02 2.89
CA ARG A 433 25.03 40.85 4.11
C ARG A 433 23.70 40.63 4.83
N ASP A 434 23.83 40.37 6.14
CA ASP A 434 22.79 40.39 7.17
C ASP A 434 22.19 41.79 7.37
N ALA A 435 20.93 41.85 7.83
CA ALA A 435 20.52 42.63 9.01
C ALA A 435 18.99 42.59 9.23
N GLU A 436 18.63 42.49 10.51
CA GLU A 436 17.32 42.43 11.13
C GLU A 436 16.39 43.63 10.84
N ARG A 437 15.08 43.38 10.75
CA ARG A 437 14.00 44.18 11.37
C ARG A 437 12.61 43.59 11.08
N GLN A 438 11.92 43.14 12.14
CA GLN A 438 10.45 43.23 12.28
C GLN A 438 10.10 44.66 12.77
N PRO A 439 8.83 45.14 12.82
CA PRO A 439 7.54 44.43 12.69
C PRO A 439 6.51 45.10 11.76
N ASN A 440 5.45 44.37 11.38
CA ASN A 440 4.02 44.77 11.49
C ASN A 440 3.10 43.83 10.70
N ALA A 441 2.05 43.36 11.37
CA ALA A 441 0.83 42.78 10.77
C ALA A 441 -0.08 43.91 10.23
N PRO A 442 -1.08 43.63 9.36
CA PRO A 442 -2.37 43.14 9.88
C PRO A 442 -3.20 42.17 8.99
N SER A 443 -4.11 41.48 9.70
CA SER A 443 -5.50 41.09 9.38
C SER A 443 -5.86 40.06 8.28
N CYS A 444 -6.44 38.93 8.73
CA CYS A 444 -7.78 38.40 8.37
C CYS A 444 -8.13 37.23 9.33
N ARG A 445 -8.97 37.45 10.37
CA ARG A 445 -10.38 37.01 10.52
C ARG A 445 -10.67 35.57 10.06
N THR A 446 -10.83 34.61 11.00
CA THR A 446 -12.12 34.11 11.59
C THR A 446 -12.76 33.03 10.70
N ALA A 447 -13.27 31.87 11.13
CA ALA A 447 -13.15 31.05 12.34
C ALA A 447 -13.72 29.66 11.99
N CYS A 448 -13.26 28.67 12.77
CA CYS A 448 -13.77 27.32 12.92
C CYS A 448 -15.19 27.30 13.54
N CYS A 449 -16.02 26.30 13.24
CA CYS A 449 -17.08 25.84 14.15
C CYS A 449 -17.49 24.38 13.86
N LEU A 450 -16.96 23.47 14.67
CA LEU A 450 -17.59 22.21 15.08
C LEU A 450 -18.63 22.53 16.18
N SER A 451 -19.80 21.90 16.14
CA SER A 451 -20.73 21.87 17.28
C SER A 451 -21.37 20.49 17.39
N ALA A 452 -21.10 19.87 18.54
CA ALA A 452 -21.86 18.80 19.14
C ALA A 452 -23.12 19.37 19.80
N ASN A 453 -24.20 18.57 19.87
CA ASN A 453 -25.39 18.87 20.64
C ASN A 453 -25.83 17.63 21.43
N SER A 454 -25.97 17.82 22.75
CA SER A 454 -26.74 16.98 23.68
C SER A 454 -27.67 17.91 24.49
N PRO A 455 -28.87 17.46 24.92
CA PRO A 455 -29.65 18.20 25.91
C PRO A 455 -29.90 17.44 27.24
N SER A 456 -29.71 18.19 28.33
CA SER A 456 -30.58 18.34 29.53
C SER A 456 -30.77 17.22 30.59
N SER A 457 -30.39 17.53 31.84
CA SER A 457 -30.86 16.95 33.13
C SER A 457 -32.05 17.75 33.72
N PRO A 458 -32.72 17.36 34.85
CA PRO A 458 -32.18 17.67 36.21
C PRO A 458 -32.63 16.76 37.41
N GLY A 459 -31.95 16.96 38.56
CA GLY A 459 -32.35 16.58 39.95
C GLY A 459 -31.35 15.61 40.61
N GLY A 460 -30.82 15.74 41.83
CA GLY A 460 -30.91 16.67 42.96
C GLY A 460 -30.00 16.11 44.09
N THR A 461 -29.31 17.02 44.81
CA THR A 461 -28.36 16.97 45.96
C THR A 461 -28.59 15.99 47.15
N PRO A 462 -27.71 15.90 48.21
CA PRO A 462 -26.37 16.50 48.45
C PRO A 462 -25.30 15.58 49.13
N CYS A 463 -24.11 16.18 49.28
CA CYS A 463 -22.83 15.79 49.88
C CYS A 463 -22.80 15.47 51.39
N THR A 464 -21.72 14.80 51.85
CA THR A 464 -20.97 15.16 53.08
C THR A 464 -19.45 14.90 52.97
N HIS A 465 -18.70 15.89 53.48
CA HIS A 465 -17.25 15.96 53.70
C HIS A 465 -16.75 14.89 54.71
N THR A 466 -15.46 14.50 54.78
CA THR A 466 -14.36 15.31 55.35
C THR A 466 -12.96 14.68 55.12
N SER A 467 -11.98 15.58 55.07
CA SER A 467 -10.53 15.35 54.97
C SER A 467 -9.91 15.17 56.36
N THR A 468 -8.87 14.32 56.51
CA THR A 468 -7.60 14.68 57.18
C THR A 468 -6.52 13.57 57.08
N ARG A 469 -5.32 13.95 56.60
CA ARG A 469 -4.00 13.30 56.81
C ARG A 469 -3.38 13.84 58.12
N PRO A 470 -2.14 13.48 58.52
CA PRO A 470 -1.39 12.21 58.52
C PRO A 470 -0.71 11.93 59.89
N ARG A 471 -0.09 10.75 60.11
CA ARG A 471 1.08 10.64 61.02
C ARG A 471 1.94 9.40 60.73
N ARG A 472 3.22 9.57 61.00
CA ARG A 472 4.38 8.77 60.58
C ARG A 472 5.03 8.17 61.85
N ILE A 473 5.84 7.12 61.65
CA ILE A 473 6.95 6.60 62.49
C ILE A 473 6.62 5.44 63.45
N GLY A 474 7.40 4.36 63.31
CA GLY A 474 7.58 3.32 64.33
C GLY A 474 8.26 2.04 63.80
N ARG A 475 9.59 2.07 63.63
CA ARG A 475 10.45 0.87 63.55
C ARG A 475 10.43 0.14 64.91
N ASN A 476 10.36 -1.19 64.96
CA ASN A 476 11.50 -2.09 65.26
C ASN A 476 11.10 -3.54 65.64
N VAL A 477 11.92 -4.48 65.14
CA VAL A 477 12.41 -5.73 65.78
C VAL A 477 11.42 -6.89 65.93
N ARG A 478 11.57 -7.91 65.08
CA ARG A 478 12.31 -9.16 65.38
C ARG A 478 12.79 -9.82 64.10
#